data_AF-A0A1R1YKX0-F1
#
_entry.id   AF-A0A1R1YKX0-F1
#
_cell.length_a   1.000
_cell.length_b   1.000
_cell.length_c   1.000
_cell.angle_alpha   90.00
_cell.angle_beta   90.00
_cell.angle_gamma   90.00
#
_symmetry.space_group_name_H-M   'P 1'
#
loop_
_entity.id
_entity.type
_entity.pdbx_description
1 polymer ?
#
loop_
_entity_poly.entity_id
_entity_poly.type
_entity_poly.pdbx_seq_one_letter_code
_entity_poly.pdbx_strand_id
1 'polypeptide(L)'
;MSSELREDVVSSAVRFLSDPKVQSASLAKQVSFLETKGLTSIEIENALKRAKLDLPTSTSSTSGQLPLPLTTSSSSELTKAPQIAFSQYQNYPAPPPRPKYDWKDFFIAAVVAGGLGYGIYELTKVLSSFLLLAHFF
;
A
#
# COMPACT_ATOMS: atom_id res chain seq x y z
N MET A 1 -17.61 -20.73 -23.56
CA MET A 1 -18.77 -19.96 -23.07
C MET A 1 -18.65 -19.89 -21.55
N SER A 2 -17.85 -19.01 -20.94
CA SER A 2 -18.09 -17.56 -20.79
C SER A 2 -16.81 -16.87 -20.27
N SER A 3 -16.00 -16.31 -21.18
CA SER A 3 -14.87 -15.42 -20.86
C SER A 3 -15.18 -13.96 -21.18
N GLU A 4 -16.46 -13.61 -21.27
CA GLU A 4 -16.88 -12.22 -21.19
C GLU A 4 -16.72 -11.77 -19.75
N LEU A 5 -16.06 -10.64 -19.57
CA LEU A 5 -16.00 -9.92 -18.29
C LEU A 5 -17.38 -9.97 -17.65
N ARG A 6 -17.48 -10.57 -16.46
CA ARG A 6 -18.73 -10.58 -15.71
C ARG A 6 -18.93 -9.17 -15.16
N GLU A 7 -19.49 -8.28 -15.99
CA GLU A 7 -19.75 -6.87 -15.66
C GLU A 7 -20.50 -6.74 -14.33
N ASP A 8 -21.40 -7.68 -14.00
CA ASP A 8 -22.10 -7.74 -12.71
C ASP A 8 -21.16 -7.89 -11.51
N VAL A 9 -20.10 -8.69 -11.67
CA VAL A 9 -19.09 -8.94 -10.63
C VAL A 9 -18.16 -7.74 -10.50
N VAL A 10 -17.77 -7.12 -11.62
CA VAL A 10 -16.97 -5.88 -11.65
C VAL A 10 -17.75 -4.74 -11.01
N SER A 11 -19.04 -4.57 -11.34
CA SER A 11 -19.97 -3.62 -10.72
C SER A 11 -20.06 -3.80 -9.20
N SER A 12 -20.23 -5.05 -8.76
CA SER A 12 -20.27 -5.39 -7.34
C SER A 12 -18.95 -5.06 -6.62
N ALA A 13 -17.82 -5.29 -7.29
CA ALA A 13 -16.50 -4.95 -6.79
C ALA A 13 -16.27 -3.43 -6.73
N VAL A 14 -16.68 -2.67 -7.75
CA VAL A 14 -16.61 -1.19 -7.73
C VAL A 14 -17.39 -0.66 -6.53
N ARG A 15 -18.61 -1.13 -6.32
CA ARG A 15 -19.45 -0.73 -5.18
C ARG A 15 -18.85 -1.08 -3.82
N PHE A 16 -18.15 -2.22 -3.71
CA PHE A 16 -17.36 -2.57 -2.53
C PHE A 16 -16.18 -1.62 -2.33
N LEU A 17 -15.44 -1.31 -3.39
CA LEU A 17 -14.29 -0.40 -3.38
C LEU A 17 -14.70 1.07 -3.10
N SER A 18 -15.95 1.44 -3.39
CA SER A 18 -16.52 2.75 -3.05
C SER A 18 -16.89 2.91 -1.57
N ASP A 19 -16.92 1.83 -0.77
CA ASP A 19 -17.25 1.91 0.66
C ASP A 19 -16.10 2.59 1.44
N PRO A 20 -16.35 3.63 2.25
CA PRO A 20 -15.32 4.33 3.02
C PRO A 20 -14.52 3.41 3.97
N LYS A 21 -15.11 2.31 4.46
CA LYS A 21 -14.39 1.30 5.27
C LYS A 21 -13.39 0.48 4.45
N VAL A 22 -13.69 0.30 3.16
CA VAL A 22 -12.83 -0.45 2.22
C VAL A 22 -11.74 0.47 1.67
N GLN A 23 -12.07 1.74 1.42
CA GLN A 23 -11.10 2.76 0.98
C GLN A 23 -10.01 3.02 2.04
N SER A 24 -10.36 2.95 3.32
CA SER A 24 -9.40 3.06 4.41
C SER A 24 -8.54 1.81 4.62
N ALA A 25 -8.89 0.67 4.00
CA ALA A 25 -8.08 -0.53 3.99
C ALA A 25 -6.94 -0.42 2.96
N SER A 26 -5.83 -1.15 3.19
CA SER A 26 -4.71 -1.18 2.24
C SER A 26 -5.13 -1.83 0.91
N LEU A 27 -4.52 -1.38 -0.19
CA LEU A 27 -4.80 -1.89 -1.55
C LEU A 27 -4.66 -3.42 -1.62
N ALA A 28 -3.66 -3.99 -0.95
CA ALA A 28 -3.47 -5.43 -0.87
C ALA A 28 -4.68 -6.16 -0.22
N LYS A 29 -5.29 -5.59 0.82
CA LYS A 29 -6.49 -6.16 1.44
C LYS A 29 -7.68 -6.09 0.48
N GLN A 30 -7.84 -4.97 -0.23
CA GLN A 30 -8.89 -4.81 -1.23
C GLN A 30 -8.76 -5.88 -2.33
N VAL A 31 -7.56 -6.10 -2.87
CA VAL A 31 -7.28 -7.13 -3.88
C VAL A 31 -7.56 -8.54 -3.34
N SER A 32 -7.03 -8.89 -2.16
CA SER A 32 -7.21 -10.23 -1.58
C SER A 32 -8.68 -10.59 -1.30
N PHE A 33 -9.50 -9.58 -0.94
CA PHE A 33 -10.94 -9.77 -0.77
C PHE A 33 -11.64 -10.06 -2.10
N LEU A 34 -11.25 -9.36 -3.17
CA LEU A 34 -11.82 -9.60 -4.49
C LEU A 34 -11.38 -10.97 -5.05
N GLU A 35 -10.15 -11.40 -4.81
CA GLU A 35 -9.67 -12.74 -5.16
C GLU A 35 -10.44 -13.85 -4.43
N THR A 36 -10.69 -13.69 -3.12
CA THR A 36 -11.52 -14.64 -2.34
C THR A 36 -12.99 -14.63 -2.77
N LYS A 37 -13.48 -13.53 -3.35
CA LYS A 37 -14.79 -13.48 -4.02
C LYS A 37 -14.80 -14.14 -5.40
N GLY A 38 -13.67 -14.67 -5.87
CA GLY A 38 -13.55 -15.35 -7.15
C GLY A 38 -13.43 -14.41 -8.34
N LEU A 39 -12.91 -13.20 -8.12
CA LEU A 39 -12.53 -12.31 -9.21
C LEU A 39 -11.14 -12.66 -9.74
N THR A 40 -11.00 -12.61 -11.05
CA THR A 40 -9.71 -12.73 -11.74
C THR A 40 -8.94 -11.42 -11.67
N SER A 41 -7.61 -11.48 -11.82
CA SER A 41 -6.75 -10.29 -11.77
C SER A 41 -7.17 -9.20 -12.77
N ILE A 42 -7.66 -9.60 -13.95
CA ILE A 42 -8.18 -8.69 -15.00
C ILE A 42 -9.46 -7.99 -14.55
N GLU A 43 -10.40 -8.71 -13.93
CA GLU A 43 -11.63 -8.12 -13.39
C GLU A 43 -11.33 -7.15 -12.23
N ILE A 44 -10.38 -7.52 -11.37
CA ILE A 44 -9.93 -6.70 -10.22
C ILE A 44 -9.32 -5.38 -10.71
N GLU A 45 -8.44 -5.43 -11.71
CA GLU A 45 -7.79 -4.23 -12.24
C GLU A 45 -8.82 -3.27 -12.85
N ASN A 46 -9.81 -3.79 -13.59
CA ASN A 46 -10.89 -3.00 -14.16
C ASN A 46 -11.77 -2.37 -13.06
N ALA A 47 -12.11 -3.13 -12.02
CA ALA A 47 -12.88 -2.63 -10.88
C ALA A 47 -12.14 -1.52 -10.12
N LEU A 48 -10.84 -1.71 -9.86
CA LEU A 48 -9.99 -0.70 -9.21
C LEU A 48 -9.84 0.57 -10.05
N LYS A 49 -9.67 0.43 -11.37
CA LYS A 49 -9.63 1.58 -12.29
C LYS A 49 -10.94 2.36 -12.28
N ARG A 50 -12.10 1.69 -12.35
CA ARG A 50 -13.42 2.33 -12.29
C ARG A 50 -13.70 2.97 -10.94
N ALA A 51 -13.47 2.26 -9.83
CA ALA A 51 -13.68 2.81 -8.48
C ALA A 51 -12.83 4.06 -8.19
N LYS A 52 -11.62 4.14 -8.77
CA LYS A 52 -10.76 5.34 -8.66
C LYS A 52 -11.22 6.49 -9.55
N LEU A 53 -11.90 6.19 -10.65
CA LEU A 53 -12.52 7.17 -11.56
C LEU A 53 -13.85 7.69 -10.99
N ASP A 54 -14.62 6.82 -10.31
CA ASP A 54 -15.90 7.12 -9.65
C ASP A 54 -15.73 7.79 -8.28
N LEU A 55 -14.48 7.98 -7.81
CA LEU A 55 -14.23 8.84 -6.67
C LEU A 55 -14.66 10.26 -7.09
N PRO A 56 -15.65 10.88 -6.42
CA PRO A 56 -16.08 12.23 -6.75
C PRO A 56 -14.94 13.17 -6.37
N THR A 57 -13.99 13.33 -7.28
CA THR A 57 -13.26 14.58 -7.39
C THR A 57 -14.34 15.57 -7.76
N SER A 58 -14.72 16.41 -6.80
CA SER A 58 -15.45 17.63 -7.05
C SER A 58 -14.72 18.43 -8.13
N THR A 59 -15.02 18.15 -9.39
CA THR A 59 -14.67 18.97 -10.54
C THR A 59 -15.97 19.43 -11.15
N SER A 60 -16.68 20.23 -10.37
CA SER A 60 -17.66 21.16 -10.91
C SER A 60 -16.91 22.38 -11.47
N SER A 61 -17.43 22.86 -12.60
CA SER A 61 -17.20 24.13 -13.30
C SER A 61 -16.00 24.27 -14.26
N THR A 62 -16.27 23.95 -15.52
CA THR A 62 -16.21 24.86 -16.69
C THR A 62 -15.89 26.33 -16.40
N SER A 63 -14.83 26.88 -17.02
CA SER A 63 -14.84 28.08 -17.89
C SER A 63 -13.40 28.61 -18.09
N GLY A 64 -13.09 29.11 -19.29
CA GLY A 64 -11.74 29.36 -19.76
C GLY A 64 -11.02 30.64 -19.28
N GLN A 65 -9.93 30.93 -20.01
CA GLN A 65 -9.13 32.16 -20.07
C GLN A 65 -8.04 32.40 -18.98
N LEU A 66 -6.79 32.49 -19.46
CA LEU A 66 -5.71 33.33 -18.89
C LEU A 66 -6.08 34.83 -19.02
N PRO A 67 -5.42 35.86 -18.39
CA PRO A 67 -4.17 35.90 -17.60
C PRO A 67 -4.20 36.78 -16.29
N LEU A 68 -3.07 36.84 -15.56
CA LEU A 68 -2.67 37.82 -14.51
C LEU A 68 -2.91 39.30 -14.95
N PRO A 69 -3.09 40.34 -14.07
CA PRO A 69 -2.00 40.86 -13.19
C PRO A 69 -2.34 41.80 -11.95
N LEU A 70 -1.30 42.10 -11.14
CA LEU A 70 -0.96 43.33 -10.35
C LEU A 70 -1.89 43.81 -9.20
N THR A 71 -1.45 43.78 -7.92
CA THR A 71 -0.81 44.86 -7.10
C THR A 71 -1.75 45.98 -6.63
N THR A 72 -1.71 46.35 -5.33
CA THR A 72 -1.59 47.75 -4.80
C THR A 72 -2.13 47.92 -3.35
N SER A 73 -1.18 48.15 -2.41
CA SER A 73 -1.14 49.02 -1.19
C SER A 73 -2.29 48.99 -0.13
N SER A 74 -2.13 49.31 1.17
CA SER A 74 -1.33 50.37 1.83
C SER A 74 -1.38 50.27 3.39
N SER A 75 -0.43 50.93 4.08
CA SER A 75 -0.39 51.42 5.50
C SER A 75 -0.29 50.40 6.65
N SER A 76 0.43 50.62 7.77
CA SER A 76 1.09 51.81 8.35
C SER A 76 2.04 51.41 9.51
N GLU A 77 3.19 52.07 9.57
CA GLU A 77 3.93 52.61 10.74
C GLU A 77 4.32 51.81 12.01
N LEU A 78 5.60 52.03 12.37
CA LEU A 78 6.17 52.30 13.70
C LEU A 78 6.84 51.17 14.52
N THR A 79 8.05 51.52 14.99
CA THR A 79 8.88 50.97 16.09
C THR A 79 9.92 49.89 15.77
N LYS A 80 11.17 50.37 15.66
CA LYS A 80 12.43 49.62 15.65
C LYS A 80 12.80 49.25 17.10
N ALA A 81 12.92 47.96 17.39
CA ALA A 81 13.64 47.42 18.55
C ALA A 81 14.66 46.37 18.05
N PRO A 82 15.90 46.35 18.54
CA PRO A 82 16.88 45.34 18.13
C PRO A 82 16.58 44.07 18.92
N GLN A 83 15.82 43.14 18.33
CA GLN A 83 15.68 41.80 18.87
C GLN A 83 16.86 40.97 18.36
N ILE A 84 17.71 40.58 19.31
CA ILE A 84 18.85 39.70 19.12
C ILE A 84 18.35 38.38 18.52
N ALA A 85 18.82 38.05 17.32
CA ALA A 85 18.48 36.82 16.63
C ALA A 85 19.21 35.63 17.29
N PHE A 86 18.60 35.05 18.33
CA PHE A 86 18.90 33.67 18.72
C PHE A 86 18.03 32.74 17.89
N SER A 87 18.45 32.47 16.66
CA SER A 87 17.86 31.42 15.83
C SER A 87 18.84 30.26 15.72
N GLN A 88 19.07 29.58 16.85
CA GLN A 88 19.64 28.25 16.86
C GLN A 88 18.48 27.26 16.90
N TYR A 89 17.84 27.03 15.75
CA TYR A 89 16.91 25.92 15.60
C TYR A 89 17.51 24.89 14.67
N GLN A 90 17.95 23.83 15.33
CA GLN A 90 18.43 22.56 14.83
C GLN A 90 17.65 22.11 13.59
N ASN A 91 18.35 22.04 12.46
CA ASN A 91 17.91 21.37 11.26
C ASN A 91 18.10 19.85 11.46
N TYR A 92 17.14 19.20 12.13
CA TYR A 92 17.11 17.74 12.16
C TYR A 92 16.50 17.24 10.85
N PRO A 93 17.21 16.41 10.07
CA PRO A 93 16.60 15.75 8.92
C PRO A 93 15.49 14.81 9.41
N ALA A 94 14.35 14.82 8.70
CA ALA A 94 13.23 13.95 9.03
C ALA A 94 13.68 12.46 9.04
N PRO A 95 13.21 11.65 10.00
CA PRO A 95 13.58 10.24 10.07
C PRO A 95 13.14 9.50 8.81
N PRO A 96 13.92 8.51 8.34
CA PRO A 96 13.63 7.81 7.10
C PRO A 96 12.28 7.06 7.18
N PRO A 97 11.51 7.01 6.07
CA PRO A 97 10.23 6.32 6.03
C PRO A 97 10.43 4.83 6.32
N ARG A 98 9.49 4.23 7.07
CA ARG A 98 9.57 2.82 7.46
C ARG A 98 9.35 1.89 6.25
N PRO A 99 10.06 0.76 6.17
CA PRO A 99 9.81 -0.26 5.16
C PRO A 99 8.37 -0.76 5.26
N LYS A 100 7.64 -0.76 4.14
CA LYS A 100 6.32 -1.38 4.04
C LYS A 100 6.55 -2.85 3.70
N TYR A 101 6.23 -3.74 4.63
CA TYR A 101 6.28 -5.17 4.38
C TYR A 101 5.09 -5.56 3.50
N ASP A 102 5.39 -6.10 2.32
CA ASP A 102 4.39 -6.62 1.39
C ASP A 102 4.02 -8.06 1.79
N TRP A 103 2.83 -8.50 1.39
CA TRP A 103 2.39 -9.89 1.59
C TRP A 103 3.33 -10.93 0.95
N LYS A 104 4.02 -10.54 -0.13
CA LYS A 104 5.06 -11.37 -0.79
C LYS A 104 6.22 -11.67 0.16
N ASP A 105 6.56 -10.73 1.05
CA ASP A 105 7.68 -10.90 1.98
C ASP A 105 7.35 -11.96 3.03
N PHE A 106 6.07 -12.10 3.39
CA PHE A 106 5.59 -13.19 4.24
C PHE A 106 5.60 -14.54 3.52
N PHE A 107 5.26 -14.59 2.23
CA PHE A 107 5.35 -15.82 1.44
C PHE A 107 6.82 -16.27 1.28
N ILE A 108 7.71 -15.34 0.94
CA ILE A 108 9.14 -15.60 0.84
C ILE A 108 9.68 -16.09 2.19
N ALA A 109 9.33 -15.41 3.29
CA ALA A 109 9.72 -15.83 4.63
C ALA A 109 9.21 -17.24 4.97
N ALA A 110 7.96 -17.58 4.61
CA ALA A 110 7.39 -18.90 4.85
C ALA A 110 8.11 -20.00 4.06
N VAL A 111 8.41 -19.77 2.77
CA VAL A 111 9.14 -20.74 1.94
C VAL A 111 10.57 -20.92 2.45
N VAL A 112 11.25 -19.83 2.79
CA VAL A 112 12.62 -19.88 3.35
C VAL A 112 12.62 -20.61 4.68
N ALA A 113 11.70 -20.28 5.60
CA ALA A 113 11.56 -20.96 6.88
C ALA A 113 11.24 -22.45 6.72
N GLY A 114 10.35 -22.80 5.78
CA GLY A 114 10.02 -24.19 5.45
C GLY A 114 11.22 -24.96 4.88
N GLY A 115 11.99 -24.34 3.98
CA GLY A 115 13.21 -24.92 3.43
C GLY A 115 14.29 -25.18 4.48
N LEU A 116 14.56 -24.20 5.35
CA LEU A 116 15.50 -24.37 6.46
C LEU A 116 15.03 -25.46 7.44
N GLY A 117 13.73 -25.47 7.79
CA GLY A 117 13.16 -26.48 8.67
C GLY A 117 13.29 -27.89 8.12
N TYR A 118 13.03 -28.07 6.82
CA TYR A 118 13.16 -29.37 6.16
C TYR A 118 14.63 -29.85 6.12
N GLY A 119 15.59 -28.96 5.86
CA GLY A 119 17.01 -29.30 5.91
C GLY A 119 17.47 -29.79 7.29
N ILE A 120 17.05 -29.12 8.36
CA ILE A 120 17.37 -29.51 9.75
C ILE A 120 16.70 -30.84 10.12
N TYR A 121 15.47 -31.07 9.64
CA TYR A 121 14.75 -32.32 9.86
C TYR A 121 15.47 -33.52 9.27
N GLU A 122 15.94 -33.43 8.02
CA GLU A 122 16.67 -34.53 7.38
C GLU A 122 18.04 -34.80 8.05
N LEU A 123 18.77 -33.78 8.53
CA LEU A 123 19.99 -34.00 9.33
C LEU A 123 19.69 -34.76 10.63
N THR A 124 18.62 -34.39 11.31
CA THR A 124 18.21 -35.04 12.57
C THR A 124 17.79 -36.48 12.32
N LYS A 125 17.04 -36.73 11.25
CA LYS A 125 16.57 -38.06 10.85
C LYS A 125 17.72 -38.97 10.41
N VAL A 126 18.64 -38.48 9.59
CA VAL A 126 19.83 -39.22 9.15
C VAL A 126 20.74 -39.55 10.34
N LEU A 127 20.97 -38.57 11.24
CA LEU A 127 21.78 -38.77 12.42
C LEU A 127 21.15 -39.77 13.40
N SER A 128 19.82 -39.69 13.60
CA SER A 128 19.07 -40.64 14.44
C SER A 128 19.08 -42.05 13.84
N SER A 129 18.90 -42.19 12.52
CA SER A 129 18.94 -43.48 11.84
C SER A 129 20.33 -44.12 11.91
N PHE A 130 21.39 -43.32 11.84
CA PHE A 130 22.77 -43.82 11.94
C PHE A 130 23.12 -44.25 13.38
N LEU A 131 22.63 -43.51 14.39
CA LEU A 131 22.84 -43.83 15.80
C LEU A 131 22.08 -45.10 16.23
N LEU A 132 20.89 -45.34 15.69
CA LEU A 132 20.10 -46.56 15.94
C LEU A 132 20.73 -47.81 15.30
N LEU A 133 21.37 -47.68 14.14
CA LEU A 133 22.10 -48.78 13.51
C LEU A 133 23.41 -49.11 14.24
N ALA A 134 24.10 -48.10 14.78
CA ALA A 134 25.38 -48.28 15.49
C ALA A 134 25.23 -48.95 16.87
N HIS A 135 24.03 -48.95 17.46
CA HIS A 135 23.77 -49.57 18.77
C HIS A 135 23.29 -51.04 18.66
N PHE A 136 23.10 -51.54 17.43
CA PHE A 136 22.64 -52.91 17.16
C PHE A 136 23.75 -53.83 16.60
N PHE A 137 25.01 -53.37 16.63
CA PHE A 137 26.21 -54.12 16.23
C PHE A 137 27.21 -54.12 17.40
#